data_AF-A0A953TST0-F1
#
_entry.id   AF-A0A953TST0-F1
#
_cell.length_a   1.000
_cell.length_b   1.000
_cell.length_c   1.000
_cell.angle_alpha   90.00
_cell.angle_beta   90.00
_cell.angle_gamma   90.00
#
_symmetry.space_group_name_H-M   'P 1'
#
loop_
_entity.id
_entity.type
_entity.pdbx_description
1 polymer ?
#
loop_
_entity_poly.entity_id
_entity_poly.type
_entity_poly.pdbx_seq_one_letter_code
_entity_poly.pdbx_strand_id
1 'polypeptide(L)'
;MKYLDEYRDARLARALAAEIARRVTRPWVLMEICGGQTHTLMRYGIDELLPPRLELVHGPGCPVCVTPLEILDQAIAIASLPDVILVSYGDMLRVPGSRTDLFHAKAAGGDVRVAYSPTDALKLARAHPERRVVFLGIGFETTAPANAMAVWQARQEGLRNFSMLASHVLVPPAIRSLLDSPGHRVQGFIAPGHVCTVMGYREYEALSRDYRGIKFPPLPGAEAEARSVAQ
;
A
#
# COMPACT_ATOMS: atom_id res chain seq x y z
N MET A 1 10.13 16.08 -15.28
CA MET A 1 9.42 14.92 -15.85
C MET A 1 8.49 15.45 -16.92
N LYS A 2 8.54 14.94 -18.15
CA LYS A 2 7.59 15.33 -19.20
C LYS A 2 6.16 15.07 -18.67
N TYR A 3 5.22 15.97 -18.95
CA TYR A 3 3.81 15.93 -18.48
C TYR A 3 3.53 16.29 -17.00
N LEU A 4 4.53 16.70 -16.20
CA LEU A 4 4.25 17.14 -14.81
C LEU A 4 3.38 18.40 -14.77
N ASP A 5 3.70 19.40 -15.58
CA ASP A 5 3.03 20.70 -15.56
C ASP A 5 1.60 20.62 -16.10
N GLU A 6 1.39 19.79 -17.13
CA GLU A 6 0.08 19.56 -17.77
C GLU A 6 -0.93 18.91 -16.80
N TYR A 7 -0.48 18.00 -15.94
CA TYR A 7 -1.34 17.32 -14.96
C TYR A 7 -1.36 18.02 -13.59
N ARG A 8 -0.51 19.03 -13.35
CA ARG A 8 -0.46 19.82 -12.11
C ARG A 8 -0.94 21.26 -12.36
N ASP A 9 -2.12 21.38 -12.94
CA ASP A 9 -2.76 22.65 -13.25
C ASP A 9 -3.96 22.92 -12.29
N ALA A 10 -3.89 24.02 -11.56
CA ALA A 10 -4.93 24.41 -10.60
C ALA A 10 -6.26 24.81 -11.26
N ARG A 11 -6.24 25.38 -12.46
CA ARG A 11 -7.45 25.70 -13.23
C ARG A 11 -8.13 24.42 -13.68
N LEU A 12 -7.37 23.44 -14.17
CA LEU A 12 -7.89 22.13 -14.53
C LEU A 12 -8.48 21.40 -13.31
N ALA A 13 -7.78 21.40 -12.18
CA ALA A 13 -8.27 20.78 -10.94
C ALA A 13 -9.60 21.40 -10.48
N ARG A 14 -9.73 22.73 -10.47
CA ARG A 14 -10.98 23.43 -10.12
C ARG A 14 -12.10 23.13 -11.12
N ALA A 15 -11.81 23.08 -12.41
CA ALA A 15 -12.78 22.73 -13.44
C ALA A 15 -13.31 21.29 -13.27
N LEU A 16 -12.41 20.34 -12.98
CA LEU A 16 -12.77 18.95 -12.70
C LEU A 16 -13.60 18.82 -11.42
N ALA A 17 -13.22 19.52 -10.34
CA ALA A 17 -14.00 19.52 -9.10
C ALA A 17 -15.42 20.07 -9.31
N ALA A 18 -15.57 21.15 -10.08
CA ALA A 18 -16.88 21.71 -10.43
C ALA A 18 -17.73 20.73 -11.27
N GLU A 19 -17.09 19.96 -12.15
CA GLU A 19 -17.77 18.91 -12.91
C GLU A 19 -18.17 17.72 -12.02
N ILE A 20 -17.31 17.30 -11.08
CA ILE A 20 -17.64 16.28 -10.08
C ILE A 20 -18.84 16.74 -9.26
N ALA A 21 -18.85 17.99 -8.78
CA ALA A 21 -19.96 18.57 -8.03
C ALA A 21 -21.29 18.51 -8.80
N ARG A 22 -21.28 18.75 -10.12
CA ARG A 22 -22.46 18.63 -10.98
C ARG A 22 -22.95 17.19 -11.17
N ARG A 23 -22.06 16.19 -11.08
CA ARG A 23 -22.39 14.77 -11.29
C ARG A 23 -22.73 14.01 -10.02
N VAL A 24 -22.34 14.52 -8.85
CA VAL A 24 -22.69 13.93 -7.56
C VAL A 24 -24.18 14.15 -7.31
N THR A 25 -25.00 13.14 -7.59
CA THR A 25 -26.47 13.17 -7.43
C THR A 25 -26.96 12.63 -6.10
N ARG A 26 -26.11 11.94 -5.34
CA ARG A 26 -26.39 11.32 -4.04
C ARG A 26 -25.11 11.26 -3.20
N PRO A 27 -25.19 10.97 -1.89
CA PRO A 27 -24.01 10.71 -1.09
C PRO A 27 -23.17 9.54 -1.64
N TRP A 28 -21.87 9.75 -1.81
CA TRP A 28 -20.89 8.78 -2.27
C TRP A 28 -19.79 8.58 -1.22
N VAL A 29 -19.30 7.35 -1.10
CA VAL A 29 -18.11 7.04 -0.31
C VAL A 29 -17.15 6.31 -1.24
N LEU A 30 -16.03 6.93 -1.55
CA LEU A 30 -15.00 6.38 -2.42
C LEU A 30 -13.74 6.11 -1.61
N MET A 31 -13.05 5.02 -1.91
CA MET A 31 -11.82 4.65 -1.22
C MET A 31 -10.64 4.61 -2.17
N GLU A 32 -9.53 5.23 -1.80
CA GLU A 32 -8.24 4.95 -2.43
C GLU A 32 -7.47 3.90 -1.62
N ILE A 33 -6.59 3.14 -2.28
CA ILE A 33 -5.74 2.12 -1.65
C ILE A 33 -4.30 2.28 -2.13
N CYS A 34 -3.74 3.47 -1.90
CA CYS A 34 -2.36 3.79 -2.21
C CYS A 34 -1.88 4.95 -1.34
N GLY A 35 -0.87 4.73 -0.49
CA GLY A 35 -0.31 5.81 0.33
C GLY A 35 0.15 7.04 -0.47
N GLY A 36 0.57 6.87 -1.72
CA GLY A 36 0.89 7.98 -2.62
C GLY A 36 -0.33 8.79 -3.07
N GLN A 37 -1.49 8.14 -3.24
CA GLN A 37 -2.77 8.80 -3.49
C GLN A 37 -3.26 9.49 -2.22
N THR A 38 -3.25 8.81 -1.07
CA THR A 38 -3.53 9.40 0.25
C THR A 38 -2.73 10.70 0.45
N HIS A 39 -1.40 10.62 0.30
CA HIS A 39 -0.52 11.77 0.47
C HIS A 39 -0.85 12.90 -0.51
N THR A 40 -1.19 12.58 -1.76
CA THR A 40 -1.59 13.58 -2.76
C THR A 40 -2.89 14.27 -2.38
N LEU A 41 -3.90 13.50 -1.98
CA LEU A 41 -5.21 14.03 -1.56
C LEU A 41 -5.04 15.01 -0.40
N MET A 42 -4.32 14.58 0.65
CA MET A 42 -4.10 15.38 1.87
C MET A 42 -3.22 16.60 1.61
N ARG A 43 -2.11 16.43 0.88
CA ARG A 43 -1.14 17.52 0.63
C ARG A 43 -1.76 18.69 -0.12
N TYR A 44 -2.72 18.41 -1.00
CA TYR A 44 -3.36 19.43 -1.84
C TYR A 44 -4.78 19.78 -1.41
N GLY A 45 -5.28 19.24 -0.28
CA GLY A 45 -6.64 19.48 0.20
C GLY A 45 -7.70 19.12 -0.85
N ILE A 46 -7.50 18.02 -1.59
CA ILE A 46 -8.42 17.63 -2.66
C ILE A 46 -9.78 17.23 -2.08
N ASP A 47 -9.78 16.63 -0.90
CA ASP A 47 -10.98 16.35 -0.10
C ASP A 47 -11.79 17.62 0.21
N GLU A 48 -11.13 18.73 0.55
CA GLU A 48 -11.79 20.02 0.79
C GLU A 48 -12.35 20.65 -0.50
N LEU A 49 -11.79 20.32 -1.66
CA LEU A 49 -12.22 20.83 -2.96
C LEU A 49 -13.46 20.07 -3.49
N LEU A 50 -13.72 18.87 -2.99
CA LEU A 50 -14.81 18.01 -3.44
C LEU A 50 -16.14 18.39 -2.76
N PRO A 51 -17.29 18.11 -3.41
CA PRO A 51 -18.59 18.42 -2.81
C PRO A 51 -18.79 17.63 -1.50
N PRO A 52 -19.46 18.19 -0.46
CA PRO A 52 -19.65 17.51 0.84
C PRO A 52 -20.38 16.16 0.76
N ARG A 53 -21.13 15.92 -0.32
CA ARG A 53 -21.79 14.64 -0.59
C ARG A 53 -20.85 13.56 -1.11
N LEU A 54 -19.57 13.85 -1.33
CA LEU A 54 -18.56 12.88 -1.76
C LEU A 54 -17.52 12.74 -0.65
N GLU A 55 -17.58 11.62 0.07
CA GLU A 55 -16.60 11.29 1.07
C GLU A 55 -15.46 10.46 0.47
N LEU A 56 -14.22 10.85 0.77
CA LEU A 56 -13.04 10.06 0.48
C LEU A 56 -12.57 9.34 1.76
N VAL A 57 -12.38 8.03 1.66
CA VAL A 57 -11.87 7.19 2.74
C VAL A 57 -10.52 6.61 2.33
N HIS A 58 -9.60 6.52 3.29
CA HIS A 58 -8.25 6.00 3.07
C HIS A 58 -8.19 4.52 3.42
N GLY A 59 -7.94 3.69 2.42
CA GLY A 59 -7.84 2.25 2.57
C GLY A 59 -6.45 1.78 3.03
N PRO A 60 -6.25 0.46 3.10
CA PRO A 60 -4.97 -0.17 3.50
C PRO A 60 -3.90 -0.07 2.40
N GLY A 61 -3.52 1.14 2.00
CA GLY A 61 -2.61 1.44 0.89
C GLY A 61 -1.13 1.51 1.25
N CYS A 62 -0.76 1.08 2.45
CA CYS A 62 0.60 1.16 3.00
C CYS A 62 1.10 -0.26 3.33
N PRO A 63 2.02 -0.85 2.56
CA PRO A 63 2.46 -2.23 2.79
C PRO A 63 3.19 -2.43 4.13
N VAL A 64 3.92 -1.40 4.58
CA VAL A 64 4.56 -1.35 5.90
C VAL A 64 3.50 -1.52 7.00
N CYS A 65 2.42 -0.75 6.90
CA CYS A 65 1.37 -0.67 7.91
C CYS A 65 0.51 -1.94 7.99
N VAL A 66 0.45 -2.72 6.91
CA VAL A 66 -0.33 -3.97 6.84
C VAL A 66 0.55 -5.22 6.89
N THR A 67 1.84 -5.07 7.19
CA THR A 67 2.72 -6.22 7.41
C THR A 67 2.24 -6.98 8.64
N PRO A 68 2.01 -8.31 8.56
CA PRO A 68 1.52 -9.09 9.70
C PRO A 68 2.47 -9.03 10.88
N LEU A 69 1.91 -9.01 12.09
CA LEU A 69 2.66 -8.94 13.34
C LEU A 69 3.66 -10.11 13.46
N GLU A 70 3.25 -11.29 13.00
CA GLU A 70 4.07 -12.51 13.02
C GLU A 70 5.32 -12.38 12.15
N ILE A 71 5.23 -11.66 11.03
CA ILE A 71 6.38 -11.40 10.14
C ILE A 71 7.35 -10.42 10.80
N LEU A 72 6.83 -9.40 11.48
CA LEU A 72 7.67 -8.45 12.22
C LEU A 72 8.43 -9.17 13.34
N ASP A 73 7.75 -10.03 14.09
CA ASP A 73 8.38 -10.84 15.15
C ASP A 73 9.44 -11.79 14.58
N GLN A 74 9.18 -12.43 13.44
CA GLN A 74 10.17 -13.25 12.74
C GLN A 74 11.38 -12.41 12.31
N ALA A 75 11.17 -11.24 11.72
CA ALA A 75 12.26 -10.36 11.31
C ALA A 75 13.13 -9.93 12.51
N ILE A 76 12.50 -9.56 13.62
CA ILE A 76 13.18 -9.20 14.87
C ILE A 76 13.99 -10.39 15.40
N ALA A 77 13.39 -11.58 15.45
CA ALA A 77 14.08 -12.78 15.89
C ALA A 77 15.29 -13.10 14.99
N ILE A 78 15.16 -12.95 13.67
CA ILE A 78 16.25 -13.13 12.70
C ILE A 78 17.36 -12.10 12.93
N ALA A 79 17.02 -10.82 13.18
CA ALA A 79 18.00 -9.77 13.48
C ALA A 79 18.81 -10.03 14.76
N SER A 80 18.25 -10.78 15.70
CA SER A 80 18.91 -11.16 16.96
C SER A 80 19.80 -12.40 16.84
N LEU A 81 19.81 -13.10 15.70
CA LEU A 81 20.67 -14.27 15.51
C LEU A 81 22.14 -13.86 15.31
N PRO A 82 23.10 -14.62 15.87
CA PRO A 82 24.51 -14.43 15.55
C PRO A 82 24.76 -14.70 14.06
N ASP A 83 25.75 -13.99 13.52
CA ASP A 83 26.23 -14.11 12.13
C ASP A 83 25.17 -13.79 11.05
N VAL A 84 24.05 -13.16 11.41
CA VAL A 84 22.98 -12.76 10.47
C VAL A 84 22.95 -11.26 10.27
N ILE A 85 22.97 -10.81 9.01
CA ILE A 85 22.69 -9.43 8.62
C ILE A 85 21.23 -9.38 8.16
N LEU A 86 20.36 -8.75 8.94
CA LEU A 86 19.01 -8.43 8.48
C LEU A 86 19.04 -7.13 7.69
N VAL A 87 18.48 -7.16 6.49
CA VAL A 87 18.37 -6.01 5.60
C VAL A 87 16.91 -5.66 5.42
N SER A 88 16.55 -4.40 5.64
CA SER A 88 15.16 -3.92 5.55
C SER A 88 15.08 -2.51 4.99
N TYR A 89 13.89 -2.11 4.55
CA TYR A 89 13.59 -0.70 4.27
C TYR A 89 13.63 0.12 5.57
N GLY A 90 13.96 1.41 5.45
CA GLY A 90 14.18 2.29 6.61
C GLY A 90 12.93 2.57 7.43
N ASP A 91 11.77 2.62 6.79
CA ASP A 91 10.46 2.80 7.41
C ASP A 91 10.05 1.62 8.30
N MET A 92 10.46 0.39 7.94
CA MET A 92 10.21 -0.82 8.72
C MET A 92 10.93 -0.84 10.07
N LEU A 93 12.01 -0.07 10.26
CA LEU A 93 12.84 -0.19 11.47
C LEU A 93 12.07 0.11 12.76
N ARG A 94 11.06 0.98 12.68
CA ARG A 94 10.28 1.45 13.84
C ARG A 94 8.89 0.86 13.92
N VAL A 95 8.57 -0.11 13.06
CA VAL A 95 7.28 -0.80 13.12
C VAL A 95 7.31 -1.77 14.30
N PRO A 96 6.39 -1.65 15.27
CA PRO A 96 6.40 -2.48 16.46
C PRO A 96 6.00 -3.92 16.13
N GLY A 97 6.83 -4.88 16.53
CA GLY A 97 6.42 -6.26 16.75
C GLY A 97 5.70 -6.42 18.08
N SER A 98 5.51 -7.67 18.53
CA SER A 98 4.78 -7.98 19.76
C SER A 98 5.46 -7.46 21.03
N ARG A 99 6.79 -7.28 21.01
CA ARG A 99 7.58 -6.90 22.19
C ARG A 99 8.55 -5.74 21.96
N THR A 100 9.04 -5.57 20.74
CA THR A 100 10.07 -4.59 20.38
C THR A 100 10.00 -4.31 18.88
N ASP A 101 10.97 -3.57 18.34
CA ASP A 101 11.09 -3.29 16.91
C ASP A 101 12.52 -3.55 16.41
N LEU A 102 12.73 -3.45 15.10
CA LEU A 102 14.05 -3.67 14.48
C LEU A 102 15.07 -2.60 14.88
N PHE A 103 14.63 -1.39 15.21
CA PHE A 103 15.49 -0.30 15.67
C PHE A 103 16.11 -0.64 17.04
N HIS A 104 15.31 -1.16 17.96
CA HIS A 104 15.78 -1.64 19.26
C HIS A 104 16.59 -2.93 19.13
N ALA A 105 16.22 -3.86 18.25
CA ALA A 105 17.03 -5.05 17.98
C ALA A 105 18.44 -4.67 17.50
N LYS A 106 18.55 -3.63 16.66
CA LYS A 106 19.82 -3.05 16.25
C LYS A 106 20.60 -2.45 17.43
N ALA A 107 19.93 -1.68 18.28
CA ALA A 107 20.54 -1.07 19.47
C ALA A 107 21.02 -2.13 20.49
N ALA A 108 20.37 -3.29 20.53
CA ALA A 108 20.74 -4.43 21.36
C ALA A 108 21.89 -5.28 20.77
N GLY A 109 22.50 -4.87 19.65
CA GLY A 109 23.66 -5.53 19.04
C GLY A 109 23.35 -6.38 17.79
N GLY A 110 22.10 -6.45 17.36
CA GLY A 110 21.75 -7.08 16.07
C GLY A 110 22.27 -6.29 14.87
N ASP A 111 22.70 -6.97 13.81
CA ASP A 111 23.16 -6.31 12.57
C ASP A 111 21.96 -6.06 11.63
N VAL A 112 21.32 -4.89 11.82
CA VAL A 112 20.23 -4.42 10.95
C VAL A 112 20.71 -3.31 10.02
N ARG A 113 20.65 -3.55 8.72
CA ARG A 113 21.06 -2.62 7.66
C ARG A 113 19.86 -2.11 6.86
N VAL A 114 19.91 -0.82 6.54
CA VAL A 114 18.89 -0.16 5.72
C VAL A 114 19.26 -0.31 4.25
N ALA A 115 18.29 -0.70 3.43
CA ALA A 115 18.43 -0.77 1.98
C ALA A 115 17.37 0.11 1.29
N TYR A 116 17.73 0.61 0.11
CA TYR A 116 16.80 1.30 -0.79
C TYR A 116 16.26 0.36 -1.87
N SER A 117 16.94 -0.77 -2.08
CA SER A 117 16.54 -1.79 -3.03
C SER A 117 16.87 -3.20 -2.51
N PRO A 118 16.15 -4.24 -2.98
CA PRO A 118 16.50 -5.63 -2.69
C PRO A 118 17.91 -6.01 -3.15
N THR A 119 18.42 -5.37 -4.22
CA THR A 119 19.78 -5.61 -4.73
C THR A 119 20.89 -5.15 -3.79
N ASP A 120 20.61 -4.24 -2.85
CA ASP A 120 21.60 -3.84 -1.84
C ASP A 120 21.89 -4.99 -0.87
N ALA A 121 20.90 -5.85 -0.59
CA ALA A 121 21.12 -7.06 0.19
C ALA A 121 22.03 -8.08 -0.54
N LEU A 122 21.98 -8.14 -1.88
CA LEU A 122 22.91 -8.98 -2.65
C LEU A 122 24.35 -8.48 -2.56
N LYS A 123 24.57 -7.16 -2.58
CA LYS A 123 25.90 -6.57 -2.38
C LYS A 123 26.48 -7.00 -1.02
N LEU A 124 25.64 -6.98 0.01
CA LEU A 124 26.01 -7.45 1.34
C LEU A 124 26.33 -8.94 1.37
N ALA A 125 25.52 -9.77 0.70
CA ALA A 125 25.75 -11.21 0.61
C ALA A 125 27.10 -11.53 -0.07
N ARG A 126 27.48 -10.79 -1.13
CA ARG A 126 28.79 -10.92 -1.78
C ARG A 126 29.94 -10.48 -0.90
N ALA A 127 29.76 -9.38 -0.17
CA ALA A 127 30.81 -8.80 0.67
C ALA A 127 31.07 -9.59 1.97
N HIS A 128 30.08 -10.37 2.42
CA HIS A 128 30.13 -11.13 3.67
C HIS A 128 29.75 -12.61 3.43
N PRO A 129 30.54 -13.38 2.67
CA PRO A 129 30.24 -14.79 2.36
C PRO A 129 30.14 -15.69 3.60
N GLU A 130 30.80 -15.31 4.69
CA GLU A 130 30.78 -15.97 5.99
C GLU A 130 29.49 -15.74 6.79
N ARG A 131 28.67 -14.76 6.38
CA ARG A 131 27.45 -14.36 7.09
C ARG A 131 26.21 -14.64 6.29
N ARG A 132 25.11 -14.95 6.99
CA ARG A 132 23.79 -15.08 6.39
C ARG A 132 23.18 -13.69 6.22
N VAL A 133 22.73 -13.36 5.01
CA VAL A 133 22.06 -12.11 4.70
C VAL A 133 20.60 -12.38 4.42
N VAL A 134 19.72 -11.81 5.25
CA VAL A 134 18.26 -11.98 5.11
C VAL A 134 17.65 -10.64 4.74
N PHE A 135 16.96 -10.57 3.60
CA PHE A 135 16.19 -9.39 3.22
C PHE A 135 14.73 -9.53 3.66
N LEU A 136 14.20 -8.54 4.37
CA LEU A 136 12.78 -8.42 4.69
C LEU A 136 12.03 -7.89 3.45
N GLY A 137 11.53 -8.82 2.64
CA GLY A 137 10.86 -8.55 1.38
C GLY A 137 9.38 -8.24 1.57
N ILE A 138 9.07 -7.00 1.93
CA ILE A 138 7.69 -6.50 2.02
C ILE A 138 7.25 -5.73 0.77
N GLY A 139 5.96 -5.49 0.65
CA GLY A 139 5.38 -4.57 -0.31
C GLY A 139 4.22 -5.17 -1.10
N PHE A 140 3.66 -4.34 -1.96
CA PHE A 140 2.59 -4.74 -2.87
C PHE A 140 3.17 -5.29 -4.18
N GLU A 141 2.32 -5.42 -5.19
CA GLU A 141 2.69 -5.88 -6.52
C GLU A 141 3.77 -4.99 -7.15
N THR A 142 3.89 -3.74 -6.72
CA THR A 142 4.93 -2.81 -7.19
C THR A 142 6.34 -3.18 -6.76
N THR A 143 6.51 -3.83 -5.59
CA THR A 143 7.84 -4.23 -5.09
C THR A 143 8.17 -5.68 -5.41
N ALA A 144 7.15 -6.51 -5.66
CA ALA A 144 7.31 -7.93 -5.95
C ALA A 144 8.29 -8.21 -7.12
N PRO A 145 8.29 -7.48 -8.26
CA PRO A 145 9.26 -7.71 -9.33
C PRO A 145 10.72 -7.51 -8.90
N ALA A 146 11.01 -6.45 -8.15
CA ALA A 146 12.38 -6.16 -7.69
C ALA A 146 12.84 -7.19 -6.65
N ASN A 147 11.94 -7.62 -5.76
CA ASN A 147 12.22 -8.67 -4.78
C ASN A 147 12.49 -10.01 -5.50
N ALA A 148 11.63 -10.41 -6.44
CA ALA A 148 11.81 -11.61 -7.23
C ALA A 148 13.11 -11.59 -8.06
N MET A 149 13.45 -10.43 -8.63
CA MET A 149 14.71 -10.23 -9.35
C MET A 149 15.92 -10.46 -8.45
N ALA A 150 15.89 -10.00 -7.19
CA ALA A 150 16.99 -10.24 -6.26
C ALA A 150 17.17 -11.74 -5.92
N VAL A 151 16.07 -12.46 -5.69
CA VAL A 151 16.12 -13.93 -5.49
C VAL A 151 16.66 -14.64 -6.74
N TRP A 152 16.16 -14.25 -7.91
CA TRP A 152 16.63 -14.81 -9.18
C TRP A 152 18.13 -14.57 -9.39
N GLN A 153 18.58 -13.34 -9.17
CA GLN A 153 19.99 -12.96 -9.32
C GLN A 153 20.88 -13.68 -8.32
N ALA A 154 20.47 -13.79 -7.05
CA ALA A 154 21.19 -14.58 -6.05
C ALA A 154 21.41 -16.02 -6.50
N ARG A 155 20.40 -16.63 -7.12
CA ARG A 155 20.49 -17.97 -7.70
C ARG A 155 21.47 -18.02 -8.89
N GLN A 156 21.40 -17.06 -9.81
CA GLN A 156 22.32 -17.01 -10.96
C GLN A 156 23.78 -16.90 -10.55
N GLU A 157 24.04 -16.18 -9.45
CA GLU A 157 25.38 -15.96 -8.92
C GLU A 157 25.83 -17.03 -7.91
N GLY A 158 24.96 -17.98 -7.57
CA GLY A 158 25.26 -19.03 -6.60
C GLY A 158 25.43 -18.51 -5.16
N LEU A 159 24.81 -17.39 -4.80
CA LEU A 159 24.86 -16.81 -3.45
C LEU A 159 24.06 -17.67 -2.46
N ARG A 160 24.74 -18.61 -1.80
CA ARG A 160 24.12 -19.55 -0.85
C ARG A 160 23.79 -18.94 0.51
N ASN A 161 24.33 -17.77 0.80
CA ASN A 161 24.16 -17.06 2.06
C ASN A 161 23.06 -15.99 2.01
N PHE A 162 22.37 -15.83 0.88
CA PHE A 162 21.24 -14.90 0.75
C PHE A 162 19.90 -15.62 0.97
N SER A 163 18.99 -14.98 1.70
CA SER A 163 17.61 -15.44 1.90
C SER A 163 16.65 -14.26 1.95
N MET A 164 15.37 -14.51 1.69
CA MET A 164 14.33 -13.48 1.77
C MET A 164 13.21 -13.94 2.71
N LEU A 165 12.90 -13.11 3.70
CA LEU A 165 11.66 -13.21 4.47
C LEU A 165 10.58 -12.47 3.67
N ALA A 166 9.82 -13.20 2.87
CA ALA A 166 8.83 -12.62 1.97
C ALA A 166 7.49 -12.39 2.67
N SER A 167 6.98 -11.16 2.60
CA SER A 167 5.68 -10.75 3.12
C SER A 167 5.04 -9.74 2.17
N HIS A 168 4.65 -10.25 1.00
CA HIS A 168 3.96 -9.48 -0.02
C HIS A 168 2.45 -9.53 0.20
N VAL A 169 1.78 -8.41 -0.08
CA VAL A 169 0.33 -8.29 0.02
C VAL A 169 -0.24 -7.89 -1.34
N LEU A 170 -1.39 -8.45 -1.70
CA LEU A 170 -2.06 -8.15 -2.96
C LEU A 170 -3.22 -7.17 -2.71
N VAL A 171 -3.33 -6.13 -3.53
CA VAL A 171 -4.36 -5.10 -3.40
C VAL A 171 -5.74 -5.59 -3.85
N PRO A 172 -5.94 -6.24 -5.01
CA PRO A 172 -7.28 -6.69 -5.40
C PRO A 172 -7.93 -7.67 -4.41
N PRO A 173 -7.20 -8.64 -3.81
CA PRO A 173 -7.74 -9.45 -2.72
C PRO A 173 -8.11 -8.63 -1.47
N ALA A 174 -7.32 -7.60 -1.12
CA ALA A 174 -7.68 -6.70 -0.02
C ALA A 174 -8.97 -5.91 -0.31
N ILE A 175 -9.17 -5.44 -1.55
CA ILE A 175 -10.43 -4.82 -2.00
C ILE A 175 -11.59 -5.81 -1.86
N ARG A 176 -11.41 -7.05 -2.32
CA ARG A 176 -12.42 -8.10 -2.22
C ARG A 176 -12.83 -8.33 -0.77
N SER A 177 -11.87 -8.50 0.13
CA SER A 177 -12.14 -8.69 1.56
C SER A 177 -12.90 -7.50 2.18
N LEU A 178 -12.62 -6.26 1.75
CA LEU A 178 -13.36 -5.08 2.20
C LEU A 178 -14.80 -5.06 1.68
N LEU A 179 -15.01 -5.47 0.42
CA LEU A 179 -16.32 -5.56 -0.20
C LEU A 179 -17.17 -6.72 0.35
N ASP A 180 -16.54 -7.82 0.78
CA ASP A 180 -17.21 -8.95 1.42
C ASP A 180 -17.52 -8.68 2.89
N SER A 181 -16.94 -7.64 3.48
CA SER A 181 -17.11 -7.31 4.89
C SER A 181 -18.53 -6.79 5.19
N PRO A 182 -19.25 -7.37 6.16
CA PRO A 182 -20.59 -6.93 6.49
C PRO A 182 -20.59 -5.48 6.97
N GLY A 183 -21.52 -4.68 6.44
CA GLY A 183 -21.69 -3.28 6.85
C GLY A 183 -20.64 -2.32 6.27
N HIS A 184 -19.78 -2.75 5.34
CA HIS A 184 -18.96 -1.81 4.59
C HIS A 184 -19.84 -0.81 3.83
N ARG A 185 -19.36 0.43 3.72
CA ARG A 185 -20.10 1.55 3.09
C ARG A 185 -19.41 2.12 1.85
N VAL A 186 -18.25 1.55 1.47
CA VAL A 186 -17.46 2.00 0.32
C VAL A 186 -18.17 1.60 -0.97
N GLN A 187 -18.46 2.59 -1.81
CA GLN A 187 -19.25 2.44 -3.04
C GLN A 187 -18.40 2.47 -4.32
N GLY A 188 -17.12 2.76 -4.21
CA GLY A 188 -16.19 2.76 -5.33
C GLY A 188 -14.74 2.88 -4.86
N PHE A 189 -13.81 2.49 -5.74
CA PHE A 189 -12.39 2.51 -5.45
C PHE A 189 -11.61 3.32 -6.48
N ILE A 190 -10.62 4.07 -6.02
CA ILE A 190 -9.59 4.68 -6.86
C ILE A 190 -8.43 3.69 -6.89
N ALA A 191 -8.26 3.02 -8.04
CA ALA A 191 -7.25 1.97 -8.18
C ALA A 191 -5.82 2.55 -8.05
N PRO A 192 -4.90 1.84 -7.39
CA PRO A 192 -3.50 2.24 -7.27
C PRO A 192 -2.80 2.21 -8.63
N GLY A 193 -2.42 3.39 -9.14
CA GLY A 193 -1.80 3.52 -10.47
C GLY A 193 -0.54 2.67 -10.66
N HIS A 194 0.41 2.71 -9.72
CA HIS A 194 1.65 1.94 -9.84
C HIS A 194 1.43 0.42 -9.82
N VAL A 195 0.47 -0.05 -9.03
CA VAL A 195 0.07 -1.46 -9.02
C VAL A 195 -0.52 -1.82 -10.38
N CYS A 196 -1.46 -1.01 -10.89
CA CYS A 196 -2.03 -1.21 -12.23
C CYS A 196 -0.98 -1.19 -13.35
N THR A 197 0.13 -0.44 -13.20
CA THR A 197 1.24 -0.47 -14.15
C THR A 197 1.94 -1.83 -14.18
N VAL A 198 2.04 -2.53 -13.05
CA VAL A 198 2.71 -3.83 -12.97
C VAL A 198 1.80 -4.97 -13.42
N MET A 199 0.57 -5.01 -12.92
CA MET A 199 -0.35 -6.14 -13.12
C MET A 199 -1.44 -5.88 -14.16
N GLY A 200 -1.52 -4.67 -14.71
CA GLY A 200 -2.65 -4.23 -15.52
C GLY A 200 -3.90 -3.95 -14.67
N TYR A 201 -5.03 -3.73 -15.33
CA TYR A 201 -6.31 -3.38 -14.67
C TYR A 201 -7.35 -4.52 -14.69
N ARG A 202 -7.04 -5.68 -15.26
CA ARG A 202 -8.02 -6.77 -15.50
C ARG A 202 -8.69 -7.30 -14.23
N GLU A 203 -7.95 -7.42 -13.12
CA GLU A 203 -8.53 -7.85 -11.85
C GLU A 203 -9.52 -6.83 -11.29
N TYR A 204 -9.30 -5.54 -11.53
CA TYR A 204 -10.22 -4.48 -11.13
C TYR A 204 -11.51 -4.49 -11.99
N GLU A 205 -11.42 -4.86 -13.27
CA GLU A 205 -12.60 -5.07 -14.12
C GLU A 205 -13.44 -6.26 -13.63
N ALA A 206 -12.77 -7.35 -13.23
CA ALA A 206 -13.44 -8.50 -12.64
C ALA A 206 -14.14 -8.13 -11.33
N LEU A 207 -13.44 -7.43 -10.42
CA LEU A 207 -14.04 -6.89 -9.19
C LEU A 207 -15.24 -5.98 -9.48
N SER A 208 -15.13 -5.06 -10.43
CA SER A 208 -16.25 -4.19 -10.80
C SER A 208 -17.46 -4.96 -11.32
N ARG A 209 -17.23 -6.05 -12.05
CA ARG A 209 -18.29 -6.93 -12.58
C ARG A 209 -18.95 -7.76 -11.47
N ASP A 210 -18.14 -8.39 -10.63
CA ASP A 210 -18.60 -9.29 -9.57
C ASP A 210 -19.44 -8.54 -8.52
N TYR A 211 -19.07 -7.29 -8.22
CA TYR A 211 -19.72 -6.46 -7.21
C TYR A 211 -20.70 -5.43 -7.83
N ARG A 212 -21.08 -5.63 -9.10
CA ARG A 212 -22.03 -4.75 -9.79
C ARG A 212 -23.44 -4.90 -9.21
N GLY A 213 -24.07 -3.78 -8.86
CA GLY A 213 -25.47 -3.77 -8.40
C GLY A 213 -25.66 -4.11 -6.92
N ILE A 214 -24.56 -4.18 -6.15
CA ILE A 214 -24.64 -4.29 -4.69
C ILE A 214 -25.35 -3.07 -4.13
N LYS A 215 -26.33 -3.33 -3.27
CA LYS A 215 -27.00 -2.30 -2.48
C LYS A 215 -26.17 -2.04 -1.24
N PHE A 216 -25.68 -0.81 -1.12
CA PHE A 216 -25.00 -0.37 0.08
C PHE A 216 -26.02 0.02 1.15
N PRO A 217 -25.70 -0.13 2.44
CA PRO A 217 -26.52 0.43 3.50
C PRO A 217 -26.71 1.94 3.26
N PRO A 218 -27.88 2.50 3.63
CA PRO A 218 -28.10 3.94 3.52
C PRO A 218 -27.02 4.70 4.29
N LEU A 219 -26.43 5.70 3.63
CA LEU A 219 -25.41 6.53 4.26
C LEU A 219 -26.08 7.49 5.26
N PRO A 220 -25.44 7.78 6.41
CA PRO A 220 -25.94 8.76 7.37
C PRO A 220 -26.27 10.09 6.67
N GLY A 221 -27.46 10.64 6.93
CA GLY A 221 -27.94 11.89 6.33
C GLY A 221 -28.74 11.76 5.02
N ALA A 222 -28.74 10.60 4.36
CA ALA A 222 -29.51 10.39 3.13
C ALA A 222 -31.05 10.43 3.34
N GLU A 223 -31.52 10.11 4.55
CA GLU A 223 -32.95 10.09 4.89
C GLU A 223 -33.51 11.49 5.27
N ALA A 224 -32.65 12.40 5.74
CA ALA A 224 -33.07 13.75 6.13
C ALA A 224 -33.42 14.63 4.92
N GLU A 225 -32.73 14.47 3.79
CA GLU A 225 -33.01 15.20 2.54
C GLU A 225 -34.15 14.59 1.72
N ALA A 226 -34.35 13.27 1.76
CA ALA A 226 -35.48 12.64 1.06
C ALA A 226 -36.84 13.16 1.57
N ARG A 227 -36.90 13.64 2.82
CA ARG A 227 -38.09 14.28 3.40
C ARG A 227 -38.20 15.78 3.09
N SER A 228 -37.11 16.48 2.75
CA SER A 228 -37.16 17.92 2.44
C SER A 228 -37.49 18.22 0.97
N VAL A 229 -37.25 17.27 0.06
CA VAL A 229 -37.61 17.39 -1.37
C VAL A 229 -39.05 16.91 -1.64
N ALA A 230 -39.69 16.25 -0.67
CA ALA A 230 -41.06 15.75 -0.75
C ALA A 230 -42.10 16.67 -0.07
N GLN A 231 -41.69 17.87 0.36
CA GLN A 231 -42.56 18.97 0.84
C GLN A 231 -42.41 20.17 -0.10
#